data_AF-A0A354T6U4-F1
#
_entry.id   AF-A0A354T6U4-F1
#
_cell.length_a   1.000
_cell.length_b   1.000
_cell.length_c   1.000
_cell.angle_alpha   90.00
_cell.angle_beta   90.00
_cell.angle_gamma   90.00
#
_symmetry.space_group_name_H-M   'P 1'
#
loop_
_entity.id
_entity.type
_entity.pdbx_description
1 polymer ?
#
loop_
_entity_poly.entity_id
_entity_poly.type
_entity_poly.pdbx_seq_one_letter_code
_entity_poly.pdbx_strand_id
1 'polypeptide(L)'
;MVWKILSALSAVCLGTACYFAWANQKALVEERKRETFATANLAEIKEHKVQAEEAKKNRETQLATVNKDLETTKLAVVDFTAKAQTKEQELAVVKTNLDQITKVVNDLEKQIADAGDIEGLLKQIETIKKERADAEAAVANETQRYSNAQERVAGLTNAAKEAEDREARGRRGIVDDDFTARVAQSYTDWGFVVINKGNGGGVFANADLEVKRGKEIVAKLKVRNVEQETSVADLIKGSLAEGERIRPGDLVVAAAEQSAKTAKPSAPAPGAAAAPAAGGAAPAAAAPSDPFGAPAAGGAAPAAPAMGSDPFGAPAAPAAPAEPAMGADPFGAPAAPAAPPAGGAAPPPSTADPFGAAPTTPPPANP
;
A
#
# COMPACT_ATOMS: atom_id res chain seq x y z
N MET A 1 160.14 38.29 31.03
CA MET A 1 158.98 39.16 30.67
C MET A 1 158.15 38.58 29.53
N VAL A 2 158.76 38.05 28.46
CA VAL A 2 158.06 37.50 27.27
C VAL A 2 157.12 36.31 27.56
N TRP A 3 157.49 35.36 28.42
CA TRP A 3 156.62 34.20 28.76
C TRP A 3 155.28 34.63 29.39
N LYS A 4 155.28 35.67 30.24
CA LYS A 4 154.04 36.18 30.87
C LYS A 4 153.09 36.81 29.85
N ILE A 5 153.62 37.47 28.83
CA ILE A 5 152.84 38.08 27.75
C ILE A 5 152.26 36.99 26.82
N LEU A 6 153.05 35.95 26.50
CA LEU A 6 152.58 34.80 25.72
C LEU A 6 151.48 34.01 26.45
N SER A 7 151.61 33.83 27.77
CA SER A 7 150.62 33.15 28.61
C SER A 7 149.34 33.97 28.80
N ALA A 8 149.43 35.30 28.82
CA ALA A 8 148.27 36.18 28.87
C ALA A 8 147.53 36.19 27.52
N LEU A 9 148.27 36.22 26.40
CA LEU A 9 147.71 36.13 25.05
C LEU A 9 147.02 34.78 24.82
N SER A 10 147.62 33.66 25.25
CA SER A 10 146.98 32.34 25.15
C SER A 10 145.72 32.23 26.01
N ALA A 11 145.72 32.81 27.21
CA ALA A 11 144.53 32.86 28.06
C ALA A 11 143.40 33.68 27.42
N VAL A 12 143.71 34.81 26.77
CA VAL A 12 142.73 35.59 26.01
C VAL A 12 142.22 34.82 24.80
N CYS A 13 143.09 34.14 24.04
CA CYS A 13 142.67 33.28 22.93
C CYS A 13 141.80 32.10 23.36
N LEU A 14 142.08 31.48 24.51
CA LEU A 14 141.24 30.42 25.07
C LEU A 14 139.91 30.98 25.58
N GLY A 15 139.92 32.15 26.22
CA GLY A 15 138.71 32.84 26.66
C GLY A 15 137.78 33.21 25.51
N THR A 16 138.32 33.73 24.40
CA THR A 16 137.53 34.02 23.19
C THR A 16 137.03 32.75 22.52
N ALA A 17 137.85 31.70 22.44
CA ALA A 17 137.41 30.39 21.92
C ALA A 17 136.27 29.80 22.76
N CYS A 18 136.35 29.87 24.10
CA CYS A 18 135.28 29.44 25.00
C CYS A 18 134.01 30.28 24.84
N TYR A 19 134.12 31.60 24.66
CA TYR A 19 132.96 32.46 24.40
C TYR A 19 132.29 32.11 23.07
N PHE A 20 133.04 31.94 21.99
CA PHE A 20 132.50 31.51 20.69
C PHE A 20 131.90 30.10 20.77
N ALA A 21 132.51 29.18 21.51
CA ALA A 21 131.95 27.85 21.74
C ALA A 21 130.60 27.92 22.47
N TRP A 22 130.48 28.75 23.51
CA TRP A 22 129.23 28.94 24.24
C TRP A 22 128.16 29.70 23.44
N ALA A 23 128.55 30.74 22.70
CA ALA A 23 127.64 31.49 21.82
C ALA A 23 127.11 30.60 20.69
N ASN A 24 127.98 29.78 20.09
CA ASN A 24 127.57 28.80 19.08
C ASN A 24 126.72 27.68 19.68
N GLN A 25 127.02 27.22 20.90
CA GLN A 25 126.16 26.27 21.62
C GLN A 25 124.76 26.85 21.90
N LYS A 26 124.65 28.13 22.24
CA LYS A 26 123.36 28.82 22.39
C LYS A 26 122.60 28.91 21.07
N ALA A 27 123.28 29.31 19.98
CA ALA A 27 122.69 29.36 18.65
C ALA A 27 122.18 27.99 18.20
N LEU A 28 122.97 26.92 18.38
CA LEU A 28 122.56 25.54 18.09
C LEU A 28 121.37 25.08 18.94
N VAL A 29 121.29 25.50 20.20
CA VAL A 29 120.13 25.21 21.06
C VAL A 29 118.87 25.96 20.60
N GLU A 30 118.99 27.21 20.14
CA GLU A 30 117.87 27.97 19.57
C GLU A 30 117.42 27.43 18.22
N GLU A 31 118.35 27.01 17.35
CA GLU A 31 118.05 26.36 16.08
C GLU A 31 117.33 25.03 16.31
N ARG A 32 117.85 24.17 17.20
CA ARG A 32 117.14 22.94 17.58
C ARG A 32 115.75 23.22 18.14
N LYS A 33 115.58 24.27 18.95
CA LYS A 33 114.25 24.68 19.43
C LYS A 33 113.33 25.07 18.27
N ARG A 34 113.80 25.89 17.32
CA ARG A 34 113.01 26.28 16.13
C ARG A 34 112.67 25.09 15.24
N GLU A 35 113.60 24.15 15.04
CA GLU A 35 113.34 22.90 14.32
C GLU A 35 112.31 22.06 15.05
N THR A 36 112.39 21.93 16.38
CA THR A 36 111.36 21.21 17.17
C THR A 36 109.99 21.88 17.08
N PHE A 37 109.91 23.21 17.11
CA PHE A 37 108.63 23.92 16.90
C PHE A 37 108.12 23.79 15.47
N ALA A 38 109.00 23.88 14.47
CA ALA A 38 108.62 23.76 13.07
C ALA A 38 108.13 22.34 12.74
N THR A 39 108.80 21.31 13.29
CA THR A 39 108.40 19.91 13.13
C THR A 39 107.12 19.60 13.91
N ALA A 40 106.95 20.15 15.12
CA ALA A 40 105.70 20.06 15.88
C ALA A 40 104.53 20.73 15.14
N ASN A 41 104.70 21.97 14.68
CA ASN A 41 103.67 22.69 13.91
C ASN A 41 103.33 21.97 12.60
N LEU A 42 104.31 21.40 11.90
CA LEU A 42 104.07 20.62 10.69
C LEU A 42 103.29 19.33 11.00
N ALA A 43 103.62 18.65 12.10
CA ALA A 43 102.88 17.48 12.57
C ALA A 43 101.42 17.85 12.90
N GLU A 44 101.18 18.94 13.65
CA GLU A 44 99.84 19.44 13.96
C GLU A 44 99.04 19.81 12.70
N ILE A 45 99.66 20.50 11.74
CA ILE A 45 98.99 20.85 10.46
C ILE A 45 98.62 19.59 9.66
N LYS A 46 99.48 18.57 9.65
CA LYS A 46 99.16 17.28 9.01
C LYS A 46 98.00 16.59 9.71
N GLU A 47 97.98 16.58 11.03
CA GLU A 47 96.89 16.01 11.81
C GLU A 47 95.57 16.75 11.56
N HIS A 48 95.58 18.08 11.55
CA HIS A 48 94.42 18.90 11.20
C HIS A 48 93.93 18.68 9.77
N LYS A 49 94.83 18.43 8.80
CA LYS A 49 94.43 18.06 7.44
C LYS A 49 93.71 16.70 7.41
N VAL A 50 94.22 15.71 8.14
CA VAL A 50 93.56 14.41 8.26
C VAL A 50 92.18 14.57 8.92
N GLN A 51 92.10 15.31 10.02
CA GLN A 51 90.82 15.60 10.70
C GLN A 51 89.84 16.37 9.80
N ALA A 52 90.32 17.32 8.98
CA ALA A 52 89.49 18.08 8.05
C ALA A 52 88.97 17.21 6.89
N GLU A 53 89.78 16.32 6.34
CA GLU A 53 89.36 15.36 5.30
C GLU A 53 88.36 14.34 5.87
N GLU A 54 88.58 13.82 7.08
CA GLU A 54 87.62 12.96 7.77
C GLU A 54 86.31 13.68 8.07
N ALA A 55 86.37 14.92 8.57
CA ALA A 55 85.19 15.75 8.82
C ALA A 55 84.43 16.05 7.52
N LYS A 56 85.13 16.32 6.42
CA LYS A 56 84.53 16.53 5.10
C LYS A 56 83.83 15.26 4.61
N LYS A 57 84.48 14.10 4.69
CA LYS A 57 83.89 12.81 4.32
C LYS A 57 82.66 12.48 5.17
N ASN A 58 82.70 12.76 6.47
CA ASN A 58 81.55 12.60 7.36
C ASN A 58 80.40 13.52 6.98
N ARG A 59 80.68 14.79 6.66
CA ARG A 59 79.67 15.76 6.20
C ARG A 59 79.06 15.37 4.85
N GLU A 60 79.87 14.92 3.90
CA GLU A 60 79.38 14.42 2.59
C GLU A 60 78.47 13.20 2.78
N THR A 61 78.85 12.27 3.65
CA THR A 61 78.02 11.11 4.00
C THR A 61 76.70 11.54 4.66
N GLN A 62 76.74 12.49 5.61
CA GLN A 62 75.53 13.03 6.24
C GLN A 62 74.63 13.77 5.25
N LEU A 63 75.18 14.54 4.31
CA LEU A 63 74.38 15.20 3.26
C LEU A 63 73.71 14.17 2.35
N ALA A 64 74.41 13.09 1.98
CA ALA A 64 73.82 12.00 1.20
C ALA A 64 72.68 11.31 1.97
N THR A 65 72.85 11.04 3.27
CA THR A 65 71.81 10.48 4.13
C THR A 65 70.62 11.41 4.26
N VAL A 66 70.84 12.69 4.57
CA VAL A 66 69.77 13.70 4.73
C VAL A 66 69.01 13.88 3.42
N ASN A 67 69.68 13.89 2.26
CA ASN A 67 68.99 13.97 0.96
C ASN A 67 68.11 12.74 0.72
N LYS A 68 68.59 11.54 1.07
CA LYS A 68 67.82 10.31 0.97
C LYS A 68 66.61 10.30 1.93
N ASP A 69 66.78 10.78 3.15
CA ASP A 69 65.71 10.92 4.13
C ASP A 69 64.68 11.96 3.68
N LEU A 70 65.13 13.05 3.05
CA LEU A 70 64.27 14.09 2.48
C LEU A 70 63.41 13.51 1.33
N GLU A 71 64.01 12.76 0.41
CA GLU A 71 63.27 12.06 -0.65
C GLU A 71 62.26 11.06 -0.08
N THR A 72 62.67 10.25 0.89
CA THR A 72 61.80 9.28 1.58
C THR A 72 60.64 9.99 2.28
N THR A 73 60.92 11.10 2.97
CA THR A 73 59.91 11.91 3.66
C THR A 73 58.95 12.57 2.68
N LYS A 74 59.44 13.08 1.55
CA LYS A 74 58.58 13.62 0.48
C LYS A 74 57.64 12.56 -0.07
N LEU A 75 58.15 11.35 -0.34
CA LEU A 75 57.32 10.24 -0.80
C LEU A 75 56.27 9.85 0.24
N ALA A 76 56.64 9.80 1.52
CA ALA A 76 55.71 9.53 2.61
C ALA A 76 54.63 10.61 2.71
N VAL A 77 54.97 11.90 2.59
CA VAL A 77 54.00 13.00 2.60
C VAL A 77 53.03 12.88 1.42
N VAL A 78 53.50 12.54 0.22
CA VAL A 78 52.63 12.32 -0.94
C VAL A 78 51.68 11.13 -0.70
N ASP A 79 52.20 10.01 -0.19
CA ASP A 79 51.39 8.82 0.13
C ASP A 79 50.34 9.09 1.22
N PHE A 80 50.72 9.79 2.31
CA PHE A 80 49.77 10.19 3.35
C PHE A 80 48.73 11.19 2.86
N THR A 81 49.11 12.12 1.98
CA THR A 81 48.16 13.07 1.38
C THR A 81 47.16 12.33 0.49
N ALA A 82 47.62 11.38 -0.33
CA ALA A 82 46.75 10.54 -1.15
C ALA A 82 45.79 9.72 -0.30
N LYS A 83 46.29 9.06 0.77
CA LYS A 83 45.46 8.30 1.71
C LYS A 83 44.44 9.18 2.44
N ALA A 84 44.83 10.39 2.85
CA ALA A 84 43.92 11.34 3.49
C ALA A 84 42.78 11.73 2.54
N GLN A 85 43.10 12.05 1.28
CA GLN A 85 42.09 12.34 0.26
C GLN A 85 41.14 11.16 0.00
N THR A 86 41.65 9.93 -0.09
CA THR A 86 40.81 8.74 -0.24
C THR A 86 39.89 8.55 0.97
N LYS A 87 40.40 8.76 2.20
CA LYS A 87 39.60 8.66 3.42
C LYS A 87 38.52 9.74 3.52
N GLU A 88 38.82 10.97 3.09
CA GLU A 88 37.82 12.03 3.01
C GLU A 88 36.71 11.70 2.00
N GLN A 89 37.05 11.12 0.85
CA GLN A 89 36.06 10.64 -0.14
C GLN A 89 35.21 9.49 0.43
N GLU A 90 35.84 8.50 1.07
CA GLU A 90 35.13 7.41 1.76
C GLU A 90 34.16 7.96 2.82
N LEU A 91 34.59 8.93 3.63
CA LEU A 91 33.73 9.58 4.62
C LEU A 91 32.57 10.35 3.99
N ALA A 92 32.79 11.02 2.86
CA ALA A 92 31.71 11.69 2.13
C ALA A 92 30.66 10.69 1.61
N VAL A 93 31.09 9.54 1.08
CA VAL A 93 30.20 8.46 0.66
C VAL A 93 29.45 7.87 1.85
N VAL A 94 30.14 7.59 2.96
CA VAL A 94 29.52 7.05 4.18
C VAL A 94 28.50 8.02 4.76
N LYS A 95 28.78 9.33 4.79
CA LYS A 95 27.81 10.36 5.20
C LYS A 95 26.58 10.36 4.29
N THR A 96 26.77 10.32 2.98
CA THR A 96 25.67 10.24 2.01
C THR A 96 24.82 8.99 2.23
N ASN A 97 25.46 7.83 2.47
CA ASN A 97 24.76 6.59 2.78
C ASN A 97 24.00 6.66 4.10
N LEU A 98 24.57 7.28 5.13
CA LEU A 98 23.91 7.47 6.43
C LEU A 98 22.66 8.35 6.28
N ASP A 99 22.74 9.45 5.53
CA ASP A 99 21.60 10.31 5.26
C ASP A 99 20.50 9.57 4.48
N GLN A 100 20.88 8.75 3.50
CA GLN A 100 19.93 7.90 2.76
C GLN A 100 19.30 6.84 3.67
N ILE A 101 20.09 6.12 4.47
CA ILE A 101 19.60 5.11 5.42
C ILE A 101 18.67 5.77 6.44
N THR A 102 19.00 6.96 6.94
CA THR A 102 18.16 7.69 7.89
C THR A 102 16.82 8.09 7.26
N LYS A 103 16.80 8.52 6.00
CA LYS A 103 15.55 8.76 5.26
C LYS A 103 14.72 7.48 5.13
N VAL A 104 15.35 6.38 4.72
CA VAL A 104 14.69 5.07 4.60
C VAL A 104 14.12 4.62 5.94
N VAL A 105 14.86 4.74 7.04
CA VAL A 105 14.38 4.41 8.39
C VAL A 105 13.19 5.30 8.79
N ASN A 106 13.26 6.61 8.57
CA ASN A 106 12.15 7.52 8.86
C ASN A 106 10.89 7.21 8.02
N ASP A 107 11.08 6.86 6.75
CA ASP A 107 9.97 6.48 5.87
C ASP A 107 9.38 5.13 6.27
N LEU A 108 10.21 4.16 6.69
CA LEU A 108 9.74 2.89 7.26
C LEU A 108 9.02 3.10 8.59
N GLU A 109 9.52 3.97 9.48
CA GLU A 109 8.85 4.29 10.74
C GLU A 109 7.47 4.91 10.48
N LYS A 110 7.33 5.81 9.50
CA LYS A 110 6.02 6.34 9.08
C LYS A 110 5.13 5.25 8.51
N GLN A 111 5.63 4.40 7.63
CA GLN A 111 4.86 3.26 7.09
C GLN A 111 4.43 2.28 8.19
N ILE A 112 5.27 2.06 9.21
CA ILE A 112 4.95 1.23 10.38
C ILE A 112 3.93 1.93 11.29
N ALA A 113 3.97 3.26 11.41
CA ALA A 113 2.96 4.03 12.15
C ALA A 113 1.61 4.04 11.41
N ASP A 114 1.61 4.21 10.09
CA ASP A 114 0.42 4.14 9.23
C ASP A 114 -0.15 2.72 9.21
N ALA A 115 0.72 1.69 9.15
CA ALA A 115 0.34 0.29 9.34
C ALA A 115 0.12 -0.06 10.83
N GLY A 116 0.41 0.85 11.76
CA GLY A 116 0.30 0.64 13.21
C GLY A 116 -1.15 0.41 13.65
N ASP A 117 -2.11 0.72 12.78
CA ASP A 117 -3.49 0.32 12.91
C ASP A 117 -3.72 -1.17 12.58
N ILE A 118 -2.70 -2.04 12.56
CA ILE A 118 -2.88 -3.51 12.47
C ILE A 118 -3.81 -4.02 13.58
N GLU A 119 -3.74 -3.44 14.79
CA GLU A 119 -4.66 -3.81 15.86
C GLU A 119 -6.09 -3.31 15.60
N GLY A 120 -6.26 -2.13 15.00
CA GLY A 120 -7.57 -1.63 14.56
C GLY A 120 -8.11 -2.42 13.38
N LEU A 121 -7.26 -2.82 12.43
CA LEU A 121 -7.58 -3.70 11.31
C LEU A 121 -8.00 -5.09 11.82
N LEU A 122 -7.35 -5.64 12.84
CA LEU A 122 -7.79 -6.89 13.48
C LEU A 122 -9.16 -6.75 14.14
N LYS A 123 -9.43 -5.65 14.86
CA LYS A 123 -10.76 -5.35 15.44
C LYS A 123 -11.82 -5.14 14.36
N GLN A 124 -11.48 -4.48 13.25
CA GLN A 124 -12.35 -4.33 12.09
C GLN A 124 -12.62 -5.70 11.44
N ILE A 125 -11.62 -6.57 11.30
CA ILE A 125 -11.79 -7.93 10.79
C ILE A 125 -12.71 -8.76 11.70
N GLU A 126 -12.56 -8.70 13.03
CA GLU A 126 -13.49 -9.37 13.95
C GLU A 126 -14.91 -8.82 13.86
N THR A 127 -15.06 -7.50 13.74
CA THR A 127 -16.36 -6.83 13.57
C THR A 127 -17.02 -7.26 12.26
N ILE A 128 -16.29 -7.20 11.14
CA ILE A 128 -16.76 -7.62 9.82
C ILE A 128 -17.09 -9.11 9.80
N LYS A 129 -16.32 -9.97 10.49
CA LYS A 129 -16.65 -11.39 10.63
C LYS A 129 -17.97 -11.60 11.38
N LYS A 130 -18.20 -10.84 12.45
CA LYS A 130 -19.46 -10.91 13.20
C LYS A 130 -20.64 -10.41 12.37
N GLU A 131 -20.49 -9.27 11.71
CA GLU A 131 -21.51 -8.72 10.80
C GLU A 131 -21.81 -9.67 9.64
N ARG A 132 -20.80 -10.34 9.09
CA ARG A 132 -20.97 -11.37 8.05
C ARG A 132 -21.78 -12.56 8.56
N ALA A 133 -21.53 -13.03 9.79
CA ALA A 133 -22.29 -14.12 10.39
C ALA A 133 -23.75 -13.72 10.66
N ASP A 134 -23.98 -12.51 11.19
CA ASP A 134 -25.32 -11.97 11.42
C ASP A 134 -26.08 -11.76 10.09
N ALA A 135 -25.40 -11.27 9.05
CA ALA A 135 -25.96 -11.11 7.71
C ALA A 135 -26.27 -12.45 7.04
N GLU A 136 -25.41 -13.46 7.16
CA GLU A 136 -25.68 -14.82 6.65
C GLU A 136 -26.90 -15.43 7.36
N ALA A 137 -27.03 -15.25 8.68
CA ALA A 137 -28.22 -15.68 9.43
C ALA A 137 -29.49 -14.92 9.02
N ALA A 138 -29.38 -13.61 8.75
CA ALA A 138 -30.50 -12.81 8.25
C ALA A 138 -30.93 -13.25 6.85
N VAL A 139 -29.98 -13.50 5.94
CA VAL A 139 -30.25 -13.99 4.58
C VAL A 139 -30.90 -15.37 4.61
N ALA A 140 -30.45 -16.27 5.49
CA ALA A 140 -31.09 -17.58 5.66
C ALA A 140 -32.55 -17.45 6.12
N ASN A 141 -32.81 -16.59 7.11
CA ASN A 141 -34.16 -16.31 7.59
C ASN A 141 -35.06 -15.67 6.51
N GLU A 142 -34.55 -14.68 5.78
CA GLU A 142 -35.24 -14.03 4.65
C GLU A 142 -35.56 -15.03 3.55
N THR A 143 -34.60 -15.89 3.17
CA THR A 143 -34.80 -16.93 2.15
C THR A 143 -35.92 -17.90 2.55
N GLN A 144 -35.95 -18.32 3.81
CA GLN A 144 -37.00 -19.22 4.31
C GLN A 144 -38.36 -18.53 4.37
N ARG A 145 -38.41 -17.24 4.74
CA ARG A 145 -39.64 -16.43 4.67
C ARG A 145 -40.12 -16.27 3.23
N TYR A 146 -39.22 -16.01 2.29
CA TYR A 146 -39.54 -15.86 0.89
C TYR A 146 -40.11 -17.16 0.30
N SER A 147 -39.50 -18.32 0.60
CA SER A 147 -40.02 -19.63 0.17
C SER A 147 -41.42 -19.87 0.72
N ASN A 148 -41.64 -19.64 2.03
CA ASN A 148 -42.95 -19.80 2.64
C ASN A 148 -44.00 -18.84 2.05
N ALA A 149 -43.60 -17.61 1.72
CA ALA A 149 -44.47 -16.63 1.08
C ALA A 149 -44.80 -17.06 -0.36
N GLN A 150 -43.82 -17.57 -1.10
CA GLN A 150 -44.01 -18.07 -2.47
C GLN A 150 -44.97 -19.27 -2.50
N GLU A 151 -44.85 -20.21 -1.56
CA GLU A 151 -45.79 -21.33 -1.41
C GLU A 151 -47.21 -20.86 -1.08
N ARG A 152 -47.36 -19.88 -0.18
CA ARG A 152 -48.66 -19.28 0.12
C ARG A 152 -49.28 -18.58 -1.08
N VAL A 153 -48.49 -17.81 -1.82
CA VAL A 153 -48.95 -17.14 -3.04
C VAL A 153 -49.37 -18.16 -4.10
N ALA A 154 -48.60 -19.23 -4.29
CA ALA A 154 -48.95 -20.30 -5.23
C ALA A 154 -50.25 -21.01 -4.81
N GLY A 155 -50.38 -21.36 -3.52
CA GLY A 155 -51.59 -21.98 -2.98
C GLY A 155 -52.84 -21.08 -3.12
N LEU A 156 -52.72 -19.80 -2.77
CA LEU A 156 -53.81 -18.82 -2.92
C LEU A 156 -54.17 -18.58 -4.38
N THR A 157 -53.18 -18.54 -5.27
CA THR A 157 -53.42 -18.39 -6.73
C THR A 157 -54.19 -19.59 -7.28
N ASN A 158 -53.84 -20.81 -6.87
CA ASN A 158 -54.56 -22.01 -7.30
C ASN A 158 -55.98 -22.04 -6.73
N ALA A 159 -56.14 -21.71 -5.44
CA ALA A 159 -57.47 -21.62 -4.81
C ALA A 159 -58.35 -20.55 -5.47
N ALA A 160 -57.76 -19.40 -5.85
CA ALA A 160 -58.46 -18.35 -6.58
C ALA A 160 -58.92 -18.84 -7.96
N LYS A 161 -58.04 -19.52 -8.72
CA LYS A 161 -58.41 -20.12 -10.02
C LYS A 161 -59.52 -21.16 -9.89
N GLU A 162 -59.42 -22.05 -8.90
CA GLU A 162 -60.47 -23.05 -8.65
C GLU A 162 -61.81 -22.42 -8.26
N ALA A 163 -61.78 -21.34 -7.47
CA ALA A 163 -62.97 -20.58 -7.11
C ALA A 163 -63.56 -19.86 -8.31
N GLU A 164 -62.74 -19.21 -9.15
CA GLU A 164 -63.14 -18.57 -10.40
C GLU A 164 -63.75 -19.58 -11.38
N ASP A 165 -63.14 -20.75 -11.56
CA ASP A 165 -63.65 -21.81 -12.43
C ASP A 165 -64.98 -22.37 -11.90
N ARG A 166 -65.11 -22.55 -10.58
CA ARG A 166 -66.36 -22.98 -9.95
C ARG A 166 -67.46 -21.93 -10.14
N GLU A 167 -67.14 -20.66 -9.98
CA GLU A 167 -68.09 -19.57 -10.20
C GLU A 167 -68.48 -19.45 -11.68
N ALA A 168 -67.52 -19.55 -12.61
CA ALA A 168 -67.77 -19.51 -14.05
C ALA A 168 -68.66 -20.69 -14.50
N ARG A 169 -68.43 -21.90 -13.97
CA ARG A 169 -69.32 -23.05 -14.21
C ARG A 169 -70.72 -22.82 -13.65
N GLY A 170 -70.82 -22.29 -12.43
CA GLY A 170 -72.09 -21.98 -11.80
C GLY A 170 -72.89 -20.91 -12.55
N ARG A 171 -72.23 -19.83 -12.98
CA ARG A 171 -72.83 -18.76 -13.80
C ARG A 171 -73.31 -19.27 -15.16
N ARG A 172 -72.61 -20.25 -15.74
CA ARG A 172 -73.02 -20.89 -16.99
C ARG A 172 -74.18 -21.87 -16.79
N GLY A 173 -74.45 -22.33 -15.57
CA GLY A 173 -75.49 -23.35 -15.33
C GLY A 173 -75.02 -24.77 -15.62
N ILE A 174 -73.70 -25.02 -15.56
CA ILE A 174 -73.12 -26.33 -15.83
C ILE A 174 -73.11 -27.15 -14.54
N VAL A 175 -73.88 -28.23 -14.53
CA VAL A 175 -73.99 -29.18 -13.40
C VAL A 175 -73.01 -30.34 -13.63
N ASP A 176 -72.41 -30.88 -12.56
CA ASP A 176 -71.49 -32.02 -12.66
C ASP A 176 -72.20 -33.27 -13.23
N ASP A 177 -71.49 -34.08 -14.02
CA ASP A 177 -72.10 -35.21 -14.72
C ASP A 177 -72.57 -36.34 -13.76
N ASP A 178 -72.00 -36.40 -12.54
CA ASP A 178 -72.41 -37.30 -11.45
C ASP A 178 -73.54 -36.73 -10.58
N PHE A 179 -74.15 -35.62 -10.98
CA PHE A 179 -75.22 -34.98 -10.22
C PHE A 179 -76.45 -35.90 -10.11
N THR A 180 -76.87 -36.10 -8.86
CA THR A 180 -78.10 -36.81 -8.51
C THR A 180 -78.87 -36.01 -7.48
N ALA A 181 -80.16 -35.81 -7.74
CA ALA A 181 -81.13 -35.25 -6.81
C ALA A 181 -82.45 -36.02 -6.88
N ARG A 182 -83.42 -35.65 -6.05
CA ARG A 182 -84.76 -36.22 -6.07
C ARG A 182 -85.80 -35.12 -6.14
N VAL A 183 -86.91 -35.43 -6.79
CA VAL A 183 -88.10 -34.59 -6.75
C VAL A 183 -88.63 -34.58 -5.31
N ALA A 184 -88.62 -33.41 -4.66
CA ALA A 184 -89.22 -33.23 -3.35
C ALA A 184 -90.74 -33.12 -3.47
N GLN A 185 -91.19 -32.25 -4.38
CA GLN A 185 -92.60 -32.01 -4.66
C GLN A 185 -92.78 -31.66 -6.13
N SER A 186 -93.86 -32.14 -6.73
CA SER A 186 -94.19 -31.91 -8.15
C SER A 186 -95.49 -31.11 -8.27
N TYR A 187 -95.43 -29.96 -8.94
CA TYR A 187 -96.59 -29.13 -9.26
C TYR A 187 -96.82 -29.14 -10.77
N THR A 188 -97.14 -30.32 -11.31
CA THR A 188 -97.28 -30.54 -12.77
C THR A 188 -98.37 -29.68 -13.39
N ASP A 189 -99.45 -29.37 -12.65
CA ASP A 189 -100.52 -28.47 -13.11
C ASP A 189 -100.05 -27.02 -13.32
N TRP A 190 -99.00 -26.62 -12.61
CA TRP A 190 -98.36 -25.29 -12.73
C TRP A 190 -97.06 -25.33 -13.54
N GLY A 191 -96.65 -26.51 -13.99
CA GLY A 191 -95.49 -26.70 -14.85
C GLY A 191 -94.14 -26.51 -14.16
N PHE A 192 -94.04 -26.69 -12.84
CA PHE A 192 -92.76 -26.66 -12.13
C PHE A 192 -92.62 -27.76 -11.08
N VAL A 193 -91.37 -28.04 -10.71
CA VAL A 193 -90.99 -29.10 -9.79
C VAL A 193 -89.98 -28.54 -8.78
N VAL A 194 -90.14 -28.93 -7.52
CA VAL A 194 -89.20 -28.62 -6.45
C VAL A 194 -88.26 -29.79 -6.25
N ILE A 195 -86.96 -29.51 -6.31
CA ILE A 195 -85.88 -30.48 -6.18
C ILE A 195 -85.26 -30.33 -4.79
N ASN A 196 -84.93 -31.46 -4.14
CA ASN A 196 -84.35 -31.50 -2.80
C ASN A 196 -82.86 -31.11 -2.74
N LYS A 197 -82.35 -30.42 -3.76
CA LYS A 197 -80.97 -29.91 -3.82
C LYS A 197 -80.97 -28.49 -4.34
N GLY A 198 -80.15 -27.65 -3.71
CA GLY A 198 -79.93 -26.24 -4.03
C GLY A 198 -78.53 -25.97 -4.59
N ASN A 199 -78.10 -24.72 -4.49
CA ASN A 199 -76.77 -24.27 -4.89
C ASN A 199 -75.67 -25.04 -4.12
N GLY A 200 -75.86 -25.28 -2.83
CA GLY A 200 -74.94 -26.08 -2.01
C GLY A 200 -74.87 -27.56 -2.42
N GLY A 201 -75.86 -28.03 -3.19
CA GLY A 201 -75.93 -29.40 -3.73
C GLY A 201 -75.50 -29.53 -5.20
N GLY A 202 -74.98 -28.46 -5.82
CA GLY A 202 -74.50 -28.45 -7.20
C GLY A 202 -75.57 -28.13 -8.25
N VAL A 203 -76.72 -27.57 -7.86
CA VAL A 203 -77.75 -27.09 -8.80
C VAL A 203 -77.51 -25.63 -9.13
N PHE A 204 -77.53 -25.26 -10.40
CA PHE A 204 -77.33 -23.88 -10.84
C PHE A 204 -78.53 -23.35 -11.62
N ALA A 205 -78.75 -22.03 -11.59
CA ALA A 205 -79.79 -21.41 -12.40
C ALA A 205 -79.50 -21.65 -13.89
N ASN A 206 -80.55 -21.85 -14.68
CA ASN A 206 -80.48 -22.22 -16.10
C ASN A 206 -79.87 -23.59 -16.40
N ALA A 207 -79.60 -24.43 -15.39
CA ALA A 207 -79.18 -25.80 -15.62
C ALA A 207 -80.30 -26.62 -16.27
N ASP A 208 -79.92 -27.50 -17.21
CA ASP A 208 -80.82 -28.47 -17.81
C ASP A 208 -80.69 -29.80 -17.07
N LEU A 209 -81.83 -30.31 -16.58
CA LEU A 209 -81.92 -31.52 -15.78
C LEU A 209 -82.90 -32.49 -16.41
N GLU A 210 -82.71 -33.78 -16.15
CA GLU A 210 -83.58 -34.86 -16.61
C GLU A 210 -84.12 -35.65 -15.43
N VAL A 211 -85.43 -35.90 -15.43
CA VAL A 211 -86.07 -36.76 -14.45
C VAL A 211 -86.03 -38.19 -14.97
N LYS A 212 -85.44 -39.10 -14.20
CA LYS A 212 -85.35 -40.52 -14.50
C LYS A 212 -86.15 -41.36 -13.51
N ARG A 213 -86.84 -42.35 -14.04
CA ARG A 213 -87.47 -43.44 -13.28
C ARG A 213 -86.87 -44.75 -13.77
N GLY A 214 -85.94 -45.31 -12.99
CA GLY A 214 -85.13 -46.44 -13.44
C GLY A 214 -84.17 -46.05 -14.56
N LYS A 215 -84.39 -46.56 -15.78
CA LYS A 215 -83.56 -46.27 -16.97
C LYS A 215 -84.21 -45.28 -17.95
N GLU A 216 -85.47 -44.92 -17.75
CA GLU A 216 -86.23 -44.08 -18.68
C GLU A 216 -86.27 -42.62 -18.21
N ILE A 217 -86.22 -41.69 -19.18
CA ILE A 217 -86.33 -40.25 -18.95
C ILE A 217 -87.82 -39.89 -19.03
N VAL A 218 -88.37 -39.43 -17.91
CA VAL A 218 -89.78 -39.09 -17.74
C VAL A 218 -90.06 -37.65 -18.15
N ALA A 219 -89.11 -36.73 -17.92
CA ALA A 219 -89.27 -35.31 -18.21
C ALA A 219 -87.92 -34.60 -18.33
N LYS A 220 -87.89 -33.48 -19.07
CA LYS A 220 -86.78 -32.51 -19.05
C LYS A 220 -87.19 -31.27 -18.26
N LEU A 221 -86.28 -30.81 -17.40
CA LEU A 221 -86.49 -29.68 -16.51
C LEU A 221 -85.43 -28.61 -16.78
N LYS A 222 -85.81 -27.34 -16.62
CA LYS A 222 -84.89 -26.22 -16.65
C LYS A 222 -84.95 -25.46 -15.33
N VAL A 223 -83.82 -25.36 -14.64
CA VAL A 223 -83.77 -24.71 -13.33
C VAL A 223 -83.99 -23.21 -13.47
N ARG A 224 -84.98 -22.67 -12.74
CA ARG A 224 -85.34 -21.25 -12.79
C ARG A 224 -84.75 -20.47 -11.62
N ASN A 225 -84.97 -20.96 -10.41
CA ASN A 225 -84.44 -20.35 -9.19
C ASN A 225 -83.79 -21.41 -8.31
N VAL A 226 -82.71 -21.03 -7.66
CA VAL A 226 -81.90 -21.92 -6.83
C VAL A 226 -81.75 -21.27 -5.47
N GLU A 227 -82.18 -21.98 -4.43
CA GLU A 227 -81.92 -21.65 -3.04
C GLU A 227 -80.74 -22.47 -2.51
N GLN A 228 -80.34 -22.27 -1.26
CA GLN A 228 -79.16 -22.97 -0.71
C GLN A 228 -79.35 -24.50 -0.62
N GLU A 229 -80.56 -24.95 -0.25
CA GLU A 229 -80.87 -26.38 -0.02
C GLU A 229 -81.90 -26.95 -1.01
N THR A 230 -82.68 -26.11 -1.68
CA THR A 230 -83.73 -26.53 -2.62
C THR A 230 -83.65 -25.74 -3.93
N SER A 231 -84.22 -26.28 -5.00
CA SER A 231 -84.30 -25.58 -6.30
C SER A 231 -85.67 -25.74 -6.92
N VAL A 232 -86.08 -24.73 -7.68
CA VAL A 232 -87.30 -24.75 -8.48
C VAL A 232 -86.93 -24.84 -9.96
N ALA A 233 -87.42 -25.88 -10.61
CA ALA A 233 -87.20 -26.13 -12.03
C ALA A 233 -88.52 -26.17 -12.80
N ASP A 234 -88.56 -25.48 -13.93
CA ASP A 234 -89.69 -25.47 -14.85
C ASP A 234 -89.68 -26.74 -15.72
N LEU A 235 -90.85 -27.31 -15.92
CA LEU A 235 -91.06 -28.44 -16.81
C LEU A 235 -91.06 -27.97 -18.27
N ILE A 236 -90.16 -28.51 -19.09
CA ILE A 236 -90.12 -28.19 -20.52
C ILE A 236 -91.37 -28.78 -21.18
N LYS A 237 -92.20 -27.90 -21.78
CA LYS A 237 -93.46 -28.29 -22.41
C LYS A 237 -93.22 -29.33 -23.51
N GLY A 238 -93.96 -30.44 -23.48
CA GLY A 238 -93.82 -31.54 -24.44
C GLY A 238 -92.67 -32.52 -24.16
N SER A 239 -91.92 -32.35 -23.07
CA SER A 239 -90.85 -33.29 -22.67
C SER A 239 -91.32 -34.45 -21.78
N LEU A 240 -92.60 -34.46 -21.39
CA LEU A 240 -93.19 -35.48 -20.54
C LEU A 240 -93.45 -36.76 -21.35
N ALA A 241 -93.00 -37.90 -20.85
CA ALA A 241 -93.29 -39.20 -21.47
C ALA A 241 -94.81 -39.45 -21.54
N GLU A 242 -95.28 -40.05 -22.64
CA GLU A 242 -96.70 -40.20 -22.95
C GLU A 242 -97.43 -41.02 -21.87
N GLY A 243 -98.41 -40.39 -21.19
CA GLY A 243 -99.18 -41.01 -20.11
C GLY A 243 -98.51 -41.00 -18.72
N GLU A 244 -97.26 -40.56 -18.61
CA GLU A 244 -96.50 -40.56 -17.36
C GLU A 244 -96.68 -39.23 -16.60
N ARG A 245 -96.60 -39.25 -15.27
CA ARG A 245 -96.55 -38.03 -14.42
C ARG A 245 -95.33 -38.07 -13.51
N ILE A 246 -94.73 -36.90 -13.26
CA ILE A 246 -93.64 -36.72 -12.30
C ILE A 246 -94.19 -36.99 -10.89
N ARG A 247 -93.43 -37.72 -10.07
CA ARG A 247 -93.80 -38.07 -8.70
C ARG A 247 -92.70 -37.62 -7.73
N PRO A 248 -93.07 -37.27 -6.49
CA PRO A 248 -92.09 -37.16 -5.41
C PRO A 248 -91.25 -38.44 -5.30
N GLY A 249 -89.92 -38.28 -5.19
CA GLY A 249 -88.96 -39.39 -5.11
C GLY A 249 -88.31 -39.81 -6.42
N ASP A 250 -88.81 -39.35 -7.58
CA ASP A 250 -88.17 -39.57 -8.88
C ASP A 250 -86.74 -39.00 -8.88
N LEU A 251 -85.82 -39.69 -9.56
CA LEU A 251 -84.41 -39.30 -9.62
C LEU A 251 -84.25 -38.16 -10.63
N VAL A 252 -83.48 -37.13 -10.28
CA VAL A 252 -83.12 -36.04 -11.17
C VAL A 252 -81.63 -36.10 -11.41
N VAL A 253 -81.21 -36.10 -12.67
CA VAL A 253 -79.80 -36.15 -13.08
C VAL A 253 -79.49 -35.00 -14.03
N ALA A 254 -78.20 -34.71 -14.23
CA ALA A 254 -77.77 -33.76 -15.25
C ALA A 254 -78.24 -34.22 -16.65
N ALA A 255 -78.73 -33.29 -17.47
CA ALA A 255 -79.04 -33.60 -18.86
C ALA A 255 -77.78 -33.99 -19.64
N ALA A 256 -77.90 -34.92 -20.58
CA ALA A 256 -76.78 -35.38 -21.41
C ALA A 256 -76.13 -34.24 -22.22
N GLU A 257 -76.93 -33.25 -22.62
CA GLU A 257 -76.48 -31.99 -23.19
C GLU A 257 -77.00 -30.85 -22.33
N GLN A 258 -76.09 -30.09 -21.73
CA GLN A 258 -76.42 -28.84 -21.07
C GLN A 258 -76.32 -27.73 -22.10
N SER A 259 -77.38 -26.94 -22.26
CA SER A 259 -77.46 -25.81 -23.21
C SER A 259 -76.30 -24.82 -23.04
N ALA A 260 -75.71 -24.79 -21.85
CA ALA A 260 -74.56 -23.97 -21.48
C ALA A 260 -73.18 -24.50 -21.90
N LYS A 261 -73.03 -25.82 -22.13
CA LYS A 261 -71.80 -26.43 -22.67
C LYS A 261 -71.66 -26.09 -24.17
N THR A 262 -72.76 -25.92 -24.90
CA THR A 262 -72.80 -25.64 -26.36
C THR A 262 -72.80 -24.14 -26.70
N ALA A 263 -73.06 -23.27 -25.72
CA ALA A 263 -72.93 -21.81 -25.90
C ALA A 263 -71.44 -21.42 -25.92
N LYS A 264 -70.91 -21.21 -27.13
CA LYS A 264 -69.65 -20.48 -27.37
C LYS A 264 -69.71 -19.13 -26.63
N PRO A 265 -68.62 -18.65 -25.99
CA PRO A 265 -68.66 -17.36 -25.30
C PRO A 265 -68.89 -16.26 -26.34
N SER A 266 -70.10 -15.71 -26.38
CA SER A 266 -70.36 -14.46 -27.11
C SER A 266 -69.70 -13.34 -26.33
N ALA A 267 -68.73 -12.70 -26.96
CA ALA A 267 -68.07 -11.49 -26.48
C ALA A 267 -69.08 -10.44 -26.00
N PRO A 268 -68.78 -9.65 -24.95
CA PRO A 268 -69.57 -8.48 -24.63
C PRO A 268 -69.37 -7.42 -25.73
N ALA A 269 -70.46 -7.03 -26.38
CA ALA A 269 -70.49 -5.91 -27.33
C ALA A 269 -70.46 -4.56 -26.57
N PRO A 270 -69.92 -3.49 -27.21
CA PRO A 270 -69.56 -2.24 -26.56
C PRO A 270 -70.70 -1.21 -26.54
N GLY A 271 -70.77 -0.41 -25.47
CA GLY A 271 -71.22 0.99 -25.53
C GLY A 271 -72.42 1.40 -24.68
N ALA A 272 -72.17 2.29 -23.70
CA ALA A 272 -72.95 3.50 -23.35
C ALA A 272 -72.43 4.03 -21.99
N ALA A 273 -71.47 4.96 -21.95
CA ALA A 273 -71.61 6.43 -22.01
C ALA A 273 -72.11 7.09 -20.70
N ALA A 274 -71.19 7.77 -19.99
CA ALA A 274 -71.42 9.04 -19.28
C ALA A 274 -70.07 9.69 -18.88
N ALA A 275 -69.87 10.95 -19.25
CA ALA A 275 -68.71 11.83 -18.97
C ALA A 275 -68.98 12.70 -17.70
N PRO A 276 -68.19 13.74 -17.32
CA PRO A 276 -66.79 14.10 -17.60
C PRO A 276 -65.95 14.49 -16.34
N ALA A 277 -64.67 14.81 -16.59
CA ALA A 277 -63.82 15.81 -15.91
C ALA A 277 -62.96 15.46 -14.66
N ALA A 278 -61.66 15.72 -14.88
CA ALA A 278 -60.65 16.30 -13.98
C ALA A 278 -59.98 15.43 -12.91
N GLY A 279 -58.66 15.23 -13.07
CA GLY A 279 -57.76 14.88 -11.97
C GLY A 279 -56.45 14.22 -12.38
N GLY A 280 -55.43 15.04 -12.67
CA GLY A 280 -54.06 14.84 -12.17
C GLY A 280 -53.24 13.60 -12.55
N ALA A 281 -52.20 13.87 -13.35
CA ALA A 281 -50.84 13.35 -13.22
C ALA A 281 -50.57 11.84 -13.36
N ALA A 282 -50.00 11.47 -14.52
CA ALA A 282 -49.08 10.35 -14.64
C ALA A 282 -47.71 10.90 -15.07
N PRO A 283 -46.60 10.59 -14.35
CA PRO A 283 -45.26 10.83 -14.88
C PRO A 283 -44.84 9.69 -15.80
N ALA A 284 -44.01 10.08 -16.75
CA ALA A 284 -43.52 9.30 -17.88
C ALA A 284 -42.64 8.11 -17.48
N ALA A 285 -42.67 7.11 -18.36
CA ALA A 285 -41.77 5.97 -18.38
C ALA A 285 -40.29 6.41 -18.41
N ALA A 286 -39.49 5.83 -17.53
CA ALA A 286 -38.05 5.95 -17.49
C ALA A 286 -37.42 5.14 -18.63
N ALA A 287 -36.57 5.81 -19.41
CA ALA A 287 -35.57 5.16 -20.26
C ALA A 287 -34.31 4.84 -19.42
N PRO A 288 -33.54 3.80 -19.77
CA PRO A 288 -32.41 3.31 -18.97
C PRO A 288 -31.19 4.24 -19.04
N SER A 289 -30.56 4.50 -17.90
CA SER A 289 -29.27 5.20 -17.81
C SER A 289 -28.11 4.25 -18.11
N ASP A 290 -27.33 4.62 -19.13
CA ASP A 290 -26.02 4.07 -19.50
C ASP A 290 -24.97 4.44 -18.42
N PRO A 291 -24.21 3.47 -17.87
CA PRO A 291 -23.28 3.70 -16.77
C PRO A 291 -21.87 4.14 -17.21
N PHE A 292 -21.59 4.38 -18.50
CA PHE A 292 -20.25 4.80 -18.95
C PHE A 292 -20.29 5.91 -20.01
N GLY A 293 -20.33 7.18 -19.57
CA GLY A 293 -20.21 8.35 -20.43
C GLY A 293 -19.46 9.50 -19.77
N ALA A 294 -18.25 9.79 -20.24
CA ALA A 294 -17.39 10.88 -19.81
C ALA A 294 -17.95 12.27 -20.17
N PRO A 295 -17.63 13.35 -19.43
CA PRO A 295 -17.92 14.70 -19.88
C PRO A 295 -16.71 15.32 -20.60
N ALA A 296 -16.99 15.93 -21.76
CA ALA A 296 -16.08 16.82 -22.47
C ALA A 296 -16.50 18.30 -22.29
N ALA A 297 -15.48 19.13 -22.09
CA ALA A 297 -15.31 20.54 -22.47
C ALA A 297 -15.95 21.67 -21.65
N GLY A 298 -15.09 22.61 -21.24
CA GLY A 298 -15.43 23.99 -20.87
C GLY A 298 -14.30 24.69 -20.11
N GLY A 299 -13.50 25.53 -20.79
CA GLY A 299 -12.27 26.13 -20.25
C GLY A 299 -12.40 27.48 -19.54
N ALA A 300 -11.38 27.82 -18.74
CA ALA A 300 -10.87 29.17 -18.46
C ALA A 300 -9.49 29.05 -17.77
N ALA A 301 -8.52 29.88 -18.19
CA ALA A 301 -7.16 30.01 -17.61
C ALA A 301 -7.20 30.76 -16.24
N PRO A 302 -6.13 30.82 -15.39
CA PRO A 302 -4.76 31.28 -15.73
C PRO A 302 -3.56 30.67 -14.97
N ALA A 303 -2.35 31.08 -15.41
CA ALA A 303 -1.04 31.18 -14.70
C ALA A 303 -0.15 29.92 -14.47
N ALA A 304 1.13 30.09 -14.84
CA ALA A 304 2.30 29.18 -14.69
C ALA A 304 2.84 29.17 -13.23
N PRO A 305 3.84 28.34 -12.80
CA PRO A 305 5.08 27.97 -13.53
C PRO A 305 5.70 26.56 -13.32
N ALA A 306 6.72 26.31 -14.15
CA ALA A 306 7.99 25.61 -13.90
C ALA A 306 8.11 24.05 -13.88
N MET A 307 9.01 23.61 -14.77
CA MET A 307 10.12 22.64 -14.59
C MET A 307 9.79 21.14 -14.44
N GLY A 308 10.17 20.38 -15.47
CA GLY A 308 10.22 18.92 -15.45
C GLY A 308 11.04 18.33 -16.60
N SER A 309 12.32 18.08 -16.31
CA SER A 309 13.20 17.00 -16.81
C SER A 309 13.14 16.52 -18.26
N ASP A 310 14.25 16.72 -18.99
CA ASP A 310 14.68 15.85 -20.09
C ASP A 310 15.76 14.87 -19.60
N PRO A 311 15.55 13.54 -19.68
CA PRO A 311 16.52 12.52 -19.30
C PRO A 311 17.18 11.92 -20.55
N PHE A 312 18.46 12.24 -20.78
CA PHE A 312 19.40 11.71 -21.80
C PHE A 312 19.66 12.60 -23.04
N GLY A 313 20.76 13.38 -22.99
CA GLY A 313 21.34 14.04 -24.16
C GLY A 313 22.75 14.62 -23.89
N ALA A 314 23.72 14.29 -24.75
CA ALA A 314 25.18 14.35 -24.59
C ALA A 314 25.84 15.77 -24.67
N PRO A 315 27.17 15.91 -24.41
CA PRO A 315 27.81 17.20 -24.10
C PRO A 315 28.31 17.95 -25.35
N ALA A 316 28.30 19.28 -25.29
CA ALA A 316 28.98 20.15 -26.25
C ALA A 316 29.95 21.09 -25.52
N ALA A 317 31.16 21.23 -26.07
CA ALA A 317 32.20 22.19 -25.72
C ALA A 317 32.55 23.02 -26.97
N PRO A 318 33.42 24.05 -26.90
CA PRO A 318 33.52 25.16 -25.97
C PRO A 318 33.40 26.52 -26.71
N ALA A 319 33.21 27.63 -25.99
CA ALA A 319 33.48 28.98 -26.52
C ALA A 319 34.00 29.90 -25.41
N ALA A 320 35.19 30.45 -25.62
CA ALA A 320 35.78 31.63 -24.97
C ALA A 320 35.97 32.70 -26.08
N PRO A 321 36.30 33.99 -25.82
CA PRO A 321 36.81 34.58 -24.57
C PRO A 321 36.24 35.97 -24.18
N ALA A 322 36.44 36.38 -22.92
CA ALA A 322 36.64 37.78 -22.52
C ALA A 322 37.32 37.85 -21.12
N GLU A 323 38.55 38.35 -21.09
CA GLU A 323 39.32 38.78 -19.91
C GLU A 323 39.23 40.33 -19.76
N PRO A 324 39.81 40.99 -18.74
CA PRO A 324 40.06 40.59 -17.34
C PRO A 324 39.63 41.68 -16.33
N ALA A 325 39.55 41.34 -15.04
CA ALA A 325 39.66 42.31 -13.95
C ALA A 325 40.63 41.77 -12.89
N MET A 326 41.65 42.58 -12.61
CA MET A 326 42.77 42.29 -11.73
C MET A 326 42.39 42.38 -10.24
N GLY A 327 43.08 41.58 -9.43
CA GLY A 327 43.48 41.97 -8.07
C GLY A 327 42.88 41.14 -6.94
N ALA A 328 43.56 40.07 -6.53
CA ALA A 328 43.65 39.67 -5.12
C ALA A 328 44.84 38.72 -4.92
N ASP A 329 45.66 39.09 -3.94
CA ASP A 329 46.95 38.55 -3.54
C ASP A 329 46.82 37.18 -2.82
N PRO A 330 47.63 36.15 -3.15
CA PRO A 330 47.51 34.80 -2.59
C PRO A 330 48.38 34.54 -1.34
N PHE A 331 48.95 35.57 -0.69
CA PHE A 331 49.75 35.40 0.52
C PHE A 331 49.10 36.08 1.75
N GLY A 332 48.19 35.36 2.39
CA GLY A 332 47.63 35.73 3.69
C GLY A 332 48.66 35.63 4.81
N ALA A 333 49.10 36.77 5.34
CA ALA A 333 49.86 36.86 6.58
C ALA A 333 48.89 36.82 7.80
N PRO A 334 49.22 36.09 8.89
CA PRO A 334 48.36 36.00 10.06
C PRO A 334 48.50 37.24 10.96
N ALA A 335 47.36 37.83 11.33
CA ALA A 335 47.30 38.86 12.37
C ALA A 335 47.46 38.26 13.77
N ALA A 336 48.38 38.83 14.55
CA ALA A 336 48.63 38.52 15.97
C ALA A 336 47.63 39.28 16.90
N PRO A 337 47.56 38.93 18.20
CA PRO A 337 46.30 38.87 18.95
C PRO A 337 45.96 40.14 19.75
N ALA A 338 44.67 40.31 20.05
CA ALA A 338 44.16 41.22 21.08
C ALA A 338 43.64 40.41 22.28
N ALA A 339 44.11 40.77 23.48
CA ALA A 339 43.71 40.23 24.78
C ALA A 339 42.63 41.16 25.44
N PRO A 340 41.99 40.80 26.57
CA PRO A 340 40.53 40.73 26.70
C PRO A 340 39.92 41.80 27.64
N PRO A 341 38.60 41.70 27.94
CA PRO A 341 38.23 41.81 29.35
C PRO A 341 37.27 40.72 29.86
N ALA A 342 37.65 40.23 31.04
CA ALA A 342 36.89 39.76 32.20
C ALA A 342 35.39 39.44 32.09
N GLY A 343 35.04 38.25 32.60
CA GLY A 343 33.84 38.07 33.42
C GLY A 343 33.12 36.73 33.25
N GLY A 344 33.18 35.88 34.29
CA GLY A 344 32.03 35.03 34.65
C GLY A 344 32.20 33.51 34.58
N ALA A 345 32.23 32.91 35.77
CA ALA A 345 31.70 31.60 36.15
C ALA A 345 32.40 30.29 35.68
N ALA A 346 33.06 29.63 36.65
CA ALA A 346 33.36 28.19 36.65
C ALA A 346 32.13 27.36 37.10
N PRO A 347 31.99 26.09 36.66
CA PRO A 347 32.19 24.97 37.60
C PRO A 347 32.89 23.73 36.93
N PRO A 348 33.03 22.55 37.60
CA PRO A 348 34.30 21.91 37.99
C PRO A 348 34.86 20.84 37.01
N PRO A 349 36.12 20.39 37.20
CA PRO A 349 36.81 19.50 36.27
C PRO A 349 36.39 18.03 36.39
N SER A 350 36.03 17.42 35.26
CA SER A 350 35.88 15.98 35.12
C SER A 350 37.24 15.36 34.77
N THR A 351 37.77 14.58 35.70
CA THR A 351 38.98 13.76 35.54
C THR A 351 38.64 12.51 34.72
N ALA A 352 38.95 12.53 33.42
CA ALA A 352 39.00 11.33 32.59
C ALA A 352 40.44 11.13 32.12
N ASP A 353 41.07 10.14 32.73
CA ASP A 353 42.42 9.65 32.45
C ASP A 353 42.44 8.91 31.09
N PRO A 354 43.30 9.29 30.12
CA PRO A 354 43.33 8.66 28.80
C PRO A 354 44.20 7.40 28.73
N PHE A 355 44.77 6.91 29.84
CA PHE A 355 45.57 5.69 29.87
C PHE A 355 44.94 4.61 30.75
N GLY A 356 43.86 4.01 30.23
CA GLY A 356 43.24 2.82 30.81
C GLY A 356 44.20 1.63 30.83
N ALA A 357 44.43 1.10 32.02
CA ALA A 357 45.24 -0.08 32.31
C ALA A 357 44.69 -1.35 31.63
N ALA A 358 45.60 -2.18 31.12
CA ALA A 358 45.31 -3.49 30.56
C ALA A 358 44.88 -4.50 31.66
N PRO A 359 43.88 -5.36 31.43
CA PRO A 359 43.54 -6.43 32.36
C PRO A 359 44.49 -7.63 32.22
N THR A 360 45.11 -8.03 33.33
CA THR A 360 45.90 -9.24 33.50
C THR A 360 45.00 -10.49 33.50
N THR A 361 45.29 -11.45 32.63
CA THR A 361 44.69 -12.79 32.61
C THR A 361 45.33 -13.72 33.66
N PRO A 362 44.56 -14.59 34.34
CA PRO A 362 45.11 -15.62 35.23
C PRO A 362 45.54 -16.89 34.46
N PRO A 363 46.49 -17.70 34.99
CA PRO A 363 47.04 -18.86 34.29
C PRO A 363 46.10 -20.08 34.31
N PRO A 364 46.17 -20.98 33.29
CA PRO A 364 45.42 -22.22 33.29
C PRO A 364 46.08 -23.29 34.17
N ALA A 365 45.22 -24.09 34.81
CA ALA A 365 45.56 -25.23 35.63
C ALA A 365 46.16 -26.40 34.82
N ASN A 366 47.04 -27.13 35.52
CA ASN A 366 47.74 -28.38 35.20
C ASN A 366 46.92 -29.49 34.49
N PRO A 367 47.64 -30.51 34.01
CA PRO A 367 47.47 -31.89 34.49
C PRO A 367 48.53 -32.29 35.52
#